data_AF-A0AAP9J286-F1
#
_entry.id   AF-A0AAP9J286-F1
#
_cell.length_a   1.000
_cell.length_b   1.000
_cell.length_c   1.000
_cell.angle_alpha   90.00
_cell.angle_beta   90.00
_cell.angle_gamma   90.00
#
_symmetry.space_group_name_H-M   'P 1'
#
loop_
_entity.id
_entity.type
_entity.pdbx_description
1 polymer ?
#
loop_
_entity_poly.entity_id
_entity_poly.type
_entity_poly.pdbx_seq_one_letter_code
_entity_poly.pdbx_strand_id
1 'polypeptide(L)'
;MRWTKWVKWIAPLWMAALLLSAVPAHAQAEEWDWEEESVELNMEDIDAALLQRVQQEMKKLAGKEIELTQAYQTDEMIYLTGANEYDFASFLIEDIDNSLYVSAAMSYKEVPNKERQAAEKALTALDGKKKFKFTDVYKAKGAAEKSITYYIHSDDASVVVSNGAVAFAGIDYPAAQADKKALSRAQEALKEMSKAAGVSAPKLTEAIRTKAVDADVWMFNDSDGKASVVVGTKTGKIWSVSVLDNKPIDYDQMEKMAKKMSNEKKIAAISPVVKKIFGIDMKGYSVSWSPDYPMMFEYTKKGQPSIYGIISSSGKFTAISIQPAKGIAE
;
A
#
# COMPACT_ATOMS: atom_id res chain seq x y z
N MET A 1 -8.43 15.36 -20.67
CA MET A 1 -7.23 16.01 -20.12
C MET A 1 -7.57 16.99 -18.97
N ARG A 2 -8.01 16.48 -17.80
CA ARG A 2 -8.12 17.20 -16.50
C ARG A 2 -7.68 16.31 -15.31
N TRP A 3 -7.01 15.20 -15.62
CA TRP A 3 -6.68 14.11 -14.68
C TRP A 3 -5.40 14.34 -13.85
N THR A 4 -4.58 15.35 -14.16
CA THR A 4 -3.17 15.33 -13.72
C THR A 4 -2.82 16.21 -12.52
N LYS A 5 -3.75 16.98 -11.94
CA LYS A 5 -3.41 17.90 -10.83
C LYS A 5 -3.79 17.40 -9.44
N TRP A 6 -4.82 16.57 -9.30
CA TRP A 6 -5.26 16.04 -8.00
C TRP A 6 -4.71 14.64 -7.70
N VAL A 7 -4.54 13.79 -8.73
CA VAL A 7 -4.05 12.40 -8.58
C VAL A 7 -2.56 12.32 -8.19
N LYS A 8 -1.74 13.30 -8.59
CA LYS A 8 -0.28 13.32 -8.32
C LYS A 8 0.11 13.45 -6.84
N TRP A 9 -0.82 13.87 -5.97
CA TRP A 9 -0.55 14.05 -4.53
C TRP A 9 -1.27 13.04 -3.64
N ILE A 10 -2.27 12.31 -4.16
CA ILE A 10 -3.14 11.42 -3.37
C ILE A 10 -2.80 9.94 -3.60
N ALA A 11 -2.35 9.56 -4.80
CA ALA A 11 -1.99 8.19 -5.13
C ALA A 11 -0.85 7.57 -4.28
N PRO A 12 0.26 8.27 -3.95
CA PRO A 12 1.40 7.60 -3.31
C PRO A 12 1.16 7.23 -1.83
N LEU A 13 0.20 7.84 -1.14
CA LEU A 13 -0.07 7.55 0.28
C LEU A 13 -1.12 6.46 0.51
N TRP A 14 -2.12 6.35 -0.37
CA TRP A 14 -3.06 5.23 -0.33
C TRP A 14 -2.44 3.96 -0.91
N MET A 15 -1.61 4.09 -1.95
CA MET A 15 -0.78 2.97 -2.40
C MET A 15 0.24 2.60 -1.32
N ALA A 16 0.86 3.52 -0.57
CA ALA A 16 1.68 3.08 0.56
C ALA A 16 0.87 2.33 1.64
N ALA A 17 -0.34 2.75 1.99
CA ALA A 17 -1.16 2.00 2.96
C ALA A 17 -1.63 0.63 2.43
N LEU A 18 -1.89 0.49 1.12
CA LEU A 18 -2.25 -0.77 0.46
C LEU A 18 -1.04 -1.63 0.03
N LEU A 19 0.14 -1.05 -0.17
CA LEU A 19 1.39 -1.72 -0.55
C LEU A 19 2.23 -2.12 0.68
N LEU A 20 1.89 -1.62 1.87
CA LEU A 20 2.57 -1.99 3.13
C LEU A 20 1.86 -3.14 3.86
N SER A 21 0.71 -3.62 3.37
CA SER A 21 0.27 -4.99 3.66
C SER A 21 1.02 -5.91 2.69
N ALA A 22 2.20 -6.37 3.11
CA ALA A 22 2.61 -7.70 2.71
C ALA A 22 1.49 -8.61 3.22
N VAL A 23 0.57 -9.01 2.34
CA VAL A 23 -0.41 -10.04 2.66
C VAL A 23 0.43 -11.25 3.05
N PRO A 24 0.31 -11.78 4.27
CA PRO A 24 0.96 -13.04 4.61
C PRO A 24 0.57 -14.04 3.54
N ALA A 25 1.51 -14.80 2.97
CA ALA A 25 1.30 -15.76 1.88
C ALA A 25 0.32 -16.91 2.21
N HIS A 26 -0.46 -16.79 3.29
CA HIS A 26 -1.41 -17.78 3.81
C HIS A 26 -2.79 -17.18 4.12
N ALA A 27 -2.98 -15.86 4.02
CA ALA A 27 -4.31 -15.26 4.07
C ALA A 27 -4.79 -15.15 2.62
N GLN A 28 -5.60 -16.11 2.17
CA GLN A 28 -6.46 -15.90 1.01
C GLN A 28 -7.34 -14.69 1.33
N ALA A 29 -6.93 -13.52 0.83
CA ALA A 29 -7.83 -12.39 0.72
C ALA A 29 -9.00 -12.88 -0.14
N GLU A 30 -10.22 -12.78 0.38
CA GLU A 30 -11.38 -12.70 -0.50
C GLU A 30 -11.10 -11.50 -1.41
N GLU A 31 -10.81 -11.79 -2.69
CA GLU A 31 -10.63 -10.83 -3.76
C GLU A 31 -11.74 -9.78 -3.67
N TRP A 32 -11.34 -8.54 -3.51
CA TRP A 32 -12.24 -7.46 -3.88
C TRP A 32 -12.27 -7.51 -5.41
N ASP A 33 -13.32 -8.12 -5.98
CA ASP A 33 -13.62 -8.11 -7.42
C ASP A 33 -13.80 -6.66 -7.89
N TRP A 34 -12.69 -5.98 -8.13
CA TRP A 34 -12.58 -5.18 -9.33
C TRP A 34 -12.36 -6.21 -10.43
N GLU A 35 -13.43 -6.69 -11.07
CA GLU A 35 -13.31 -7.31 -12.39
C GLU A 35 -12.83 -6.20 -13.36
N GLU A 36 -11.58 -5.81 -13.24
CA GLU A 36 -10.84 -5.34 -14.40
C GLU A 36 -10.76 -6.55 -15.30
N GLU A 37 -11.58 -6.56 -16.36
CA GLU A 37 -11.72 -7.66 -17.32
C GLU A 37 -10.35 -7.94 -17.95
N SER A 38 -9.58 -8.83 -17.31
CA SER A 38 -8.29 -9.24 -17.79
C SER A 38 -8.50 -10.27 -18.90
N VAL A 39 -8.03 -9.97 -20.10
CA VAL A 39 -8.14 -10.89 -21.23
C VAL A 39 -6.83 -11.65 -21.35
N GLU A 40 -6.91 -12.98 -21.25
CA GLU A 40 -5.77 -13.84 -21.58
C GLU A 40 -5.45 -13.68 -23.08
N LEU A 41 -4.20 -13.40 -23.39
CA LEU A 41 -3.71 -13.24 -24.76
C LEU A 41 -2.93 -14.47 -25.18
N ASN A 42 -3.05 -14.87 -26.45
CA ASN A 42 -2.04 -15.74 -27.02
C ASN A 42 -0.76 -14.92 -27.25
N MET A 43 0.40 -15.50 -26.94
CA MET A 43 1.68 -14.86 -27.20
C MET A 43 1.87 -14.46 -28.67
N GLU A 44 1.26 -15.19 -29.60
CA GLU A 44 1.32 -14.92 -31.04
C GLU A 44 0.56 -13.64 -31.46
N ASP A 45 -0.40 -13.19 -30.64
CA ASP A 45 -1.20 -12.00 -30.91
C ASP A 45 -0.48 -10.70 -30.50
N ILE A 46 0.64 -10.82 -29.77
CA ILE A 46 1.44 -9.68 -29.32
C ILE A 46 2.47 -9.34 -30.40
N ASP A 47 2.58 -8.05 -30.72
CA ASP A 47 3.56 -7.56 -31.70
C ASP A 47 4.98 -8.09 -31.41
N ALA A 48 5.58 -8.72 -32.40
CA ALA A 48 6.85 -9.41 -32.27
C ALA A 48 8.00 -8.47 -31.86
N ALA A 49 7.95 -7.19 -32.25
CA ALA A 49 8.97 -6.21 -31.85
C ALA A 49 8.84 -5.85 -30.36
N LEU A 50 7.60 -5.79 -29.83
CA LEU A 50 7.35 -5.59 -28.39
C LEU A 50 7.86 -6.79 -27.58
N LEU A 51 7.53 -8.01 -28.00
CA LEU A 51 8.04 -9.23 -27.36
C LEU A 51 9.57 -9.29 -27.37
N GLN A 52 10.19 -8.99 -28.51
CA GLN A 52 11.64 -8.97 -28.63
C GLN A 52 12.26 -7.91 -27.71
N ARG A 53 11.63 -6.73 -27.58
CA ARG A 53 12.07 -5.67 -26.67
C ARG A 53 12.05 -6.13 -25.22
N VAL A 54 10.95 -6.75 -24.79
CA VAL A 54 10.81 -7.29 -23.43
C VAL A 54 11.85 -8.37 -23.18
N GLN A 55 11.98 -9.36 -24.07
CA GLN A 55 12.96 -10.44 -23.95
C GLN A 55 14.40 -9.91 -23.85
N GLN A 56 14.74 -8.87 -24.61
CA GLN A 56 16.06 -8.23 -24.53
C GLN A 56 16.30 -7.58 -23.15
N GLU A 57 15.35 -6.83 -22.61
CA GLU A 57 15.51 -6.19 -21.30
C GLU A 57 15.49 -7.23 -20.16
N MET A 58 14.63 -8.25 -20.25
CA MET A 58 14.65 -9.40 -19.34
C MET A 58 16.01 -10.11 -19.35
N LYS A 59 16.57 -10.39 -20.53
CA LYS A 59 17.88 -11.02 -20.66
C LYS A 59 19.01 -10.15 -20.11
N LYS A 60 18.96 -8.84 -20.34
CA LYS A 60 19.91 -7.87 -19.74
C LYS A 60 19.81 -7.85 -18.22
N LEU A 61 18.59 -7.86 -17.66
CA LEU A 61 18.36 -7.87 -16.23
C LEU A 61 18.81 -9.19 -15.59
N ALA A 62 18.32 -10.32 -16.11
CA ALA A 62 18.54 -11.64 -15.55
C ALA A 62 19.97 -12.15 -15.77
N GLY A 63 20.60 -11.79 -16.89
CA GLY A 63 21.87 -12.35 -17.35
C GLY A 63 21.72 -13.69 -18.08
N LYS A 64 20.48 -14.14 -18.27
CA LYS A 64 20.09 -15.38 -18.95
C LYS A 64 18.76 -15.17 -19.67
N GLU A 65 18.44 -16.07 -20.58
CA GLU A 65 17.13 -16.10 -21.21
C GLU A 65 16.08 -16.61 -20.20
N ILE A 66 14.91 -15.99 -20.21
CA ILE A 66 13.75 -16.36 -19.40
C ILE A 66 12.61 -16.58 -20.38
N GLU A 67 12.00 -17.75 -20.29
CA GLU A 67 10.83 -18.09 -21.08
C GLU A 67 9.57 -17.50 -20.42
N LEU A 68 8.86 -16.66 -21.17
CA LEU A 68 7.57 -16.12 -20.80
C LEU A 68 6.50 -16.97 -21.48
N THR A 69 5.58 -17.51 -20.70
CA THR A 69 4.66 -18.57 -21.13
C THR A 69 3.20 -18.13 -21.16
N GLN A 70 2.86 -17.05 -20.45
CA GLN A 70 1.50 -16.54 -20.39
C GLN A 70 1.50 -15.04 -20.62
N ALA A 71 0.39 -14.55 -21.16
CA ALA A 71 0.13 -13.13 -21.36
C ALA A 71 -1.30 -12.79 -20.99
N TYR A 72 -1.48 -11.63 -20.37
CA TYR A 72 -2.78 -11.06 -20.10
C TYR A 72 -2.75 -9.56 -20.32
N GLN A 73 -3.90 -9.00 -20.67
CA GLN A 73 -4.07 -7.57 -20.87
C GLN A 73 -5.17 -7.04 -19.95
N THR A 74 -4.87 -5.91 -19.33
CA THR A 74 -5.83 -5.11 -18.57
C THR A 74 -5.76 -3.67 -19.07
N ASP A 75 -6.87 -3.17 -19.61
CA ASP A 75 -6.94 -1.90 -20.34
C ASP A 75 -5.85 -1.81 -21.43
N GLU A 76 -4.90 -0.88 -21.27
CA GLU A 76 -3.80 -0.62 -22.22
C GLU A 76 -2.48 -1.32 -21.81
N MET A 77 -2.48 -2.02 -20.67
CA MET A 77 -1.29 -2.67 -20.12
C MET A 77 -1.26 -4.16 -20.46
N ILE A 78 -0.15 -4.61 -21.03
CA ILE A 78 0.15 -6.03 -21.21
C ILE A 78 1.04 -6.49 -20.06
N TYR A 79 0.78 -7.70 -19.61
CA TYR A 79 1.56 -8.42 -18.61
C TYR A 79 1.99 -9.76 -19.18
N LEU A 80 3.24 -10.13 -18.92
CA LEU A 80 3.83 -11.39 -19.35
C LEU A 80 4.43 -12.09 -18.14
N THR A 81 4.15 -13.38 -17.98
CA THR A 81 4.66 -14.19 -16.85
C THR A 81 5.40 -15.43 -17.36
N GLY A 82 6.46 -15.80 -16.64
CA GLY A 82 7.18 -17.06 -16.82
C GLY A 82 6.70 -18.13 -15.84
N ALA A 83 7.43 -19.26 -15.82
CA ALA A 83 7.13 -20.37 -14.92
C ALA A 83 7.36 -20.02 -13.43
N ASN A 84 8.23 -19.06 -13.14
CA ASN A 84 8.37 -18.48 -11.80
C ASN A 84 7.53 -17.20 -11.73
N GLU A 85 6.78 -17.02 -10.64
CA GLU A 85 5.89 -15.86 -10.45
C GLU A 85 6.61 -14.50 -10.47
N TYR A 86 7.92 -14.46 -10.17
CA TYR A 86 8.72 -13.24 -10.21
C TYR A 86 9.42 -13.01 -11.56
N ASP A 87 9.36 -13.97 -12.48
CA ASP A 87 9.78 -13.79 -13.86
C ASP A 87 8.63 -13.14 -14.63
N PHE A 88 8.66 -11.81 -14.69
CA PHE A 88 7.50 -11.02 -15.08
C PHE A 88 7.91 -9.77 -15.85
N ALA A 89 7.04 -9.34 -16.75
CA ALA A 89 7.15 -8.05 -17.41
C ALA A 89 5.78 -7.38 -17.54
N SER A 90 5.74 -6.06 -17.45
CA SER A 90 4.56 -5.27 -17.77
C SER A 90 4.90 -4.01 -18.55
N PHE A 91 4.01 -3.60 -19.44
CA PHE A 91 4.20 -2.40 -20.27
C PHE A 91 2.88 -1.92 -20.89
N LEU A 92 2.82 -0.61 -21.17
CA LEU A 92 1.80 -0.03 -22.03
C LEU A 92 2.18 -0.24 -23.49
N ILE A 93 1.21 -0.69 -24.31
CA ILE A 93 1.44 -0.97 -25.74
C ILE A 93 1.97 0.28 -26.46
N GLU A 94 1.36 1.44 -26.20
CA GLU A 94 1.70 2.70 -26.88
C GLU A 94 2.93 3.43 -26.29
N ASP A 95 3.46 3.00 -25.14
CA ASP A 95 4.52 3.71 -24.43
C ASP A 95 5.50 2.78 -23.70
N ILE A 96 5.91 1.69 -24.37
CA ILE A 96 6.81 0.69 -23.77
C ILE A 96 8.13 1.31 -23.26
N ASP A 97 8.67 2.32 -23.93
CA ASP A 97 9.96 2.92 -23.56
C ASP A 97 9.93 3.68 -22.23
N ASN A 98 8.75 4.12 -21.76
CA ASN A 98 8.59 4.76 -20.46
C ASN A 98 7.83 3.91 -19.43
N SER A 99 7.14 2.85 -19.88
CA SER A 99 6.30 2.01 -19.02
C SER A 99 6.87 0.63 -18.73
N LEU A 100 7.86 0.16 -19.49
CA LEU A 100 8.39 -1.19 -19.33
C LEU A 100 8.93 -1.41 -17.93
N TYR A 101 8.38 -2.41 -17.26
CA TYR A 101 8.88 -2.99 -16.03
C TYR A 101 9.23 -4.44 -16.30
N VAL A 102 10.39 -4.87 -15.82
CA VAL A 102 10.86 -6.26 -15.91
C VAL A 102 11.35 -6.71 -14.55
N SER A 103 11.03 -7.95 -14.17
CA SER A 103 11.55 -8.62 -12.98
C SER A 103 12.01 -10.03 -13.28
N ALA A 104 13.02 -10.47 -12.54
CA ALA A 104 13.58 -11.80 -12.68
C ALA A 104 13.88 -12.41 -11.31
N ALA A 105 13.45 -13.65 -11.12
CA ALA A 105 13.74 -14.45 -9.95
C ALA A 105 15.25 -14.76 -9.86
N MET A 106 15.77 -14.81 -8.64
CA MET A 106 17.16 -15.15 -8.37
C MET A 106 17.33 -15.78 -6.99
N SER A 107 18.48 -16.41 -6.74
CA SER A 107 18.78 -16.88 -5.39
C SER A 107 19.28 -15.72 -4.51
N TYR A 108 19.02 -15.79 -3.21
CA TYR A 108 19.58 -14.84 -2.24
C TYR A 108 21.12 -14.76 -2.31
N LYS A 109 21.81 -15.85 -2.64
CA LYS A 109 23.28 -15.88 -2.74
C LYS A 109 23.83 -15.03 -3.88
N GLU A 110 23.03 -14.79 -4.91
CA GLU A 110 23.39 -13.99 -6.08
C GLU A 110 23.13 -12.49 -5.87
N VAL A 111 22.43 -12.11 -4.79
CA VAL A 111 22.23 -10.70 -4.45
C VAL A 111 23.59 -10.07 -4.11
N PRO A 112 23.92 -8.89 -4.67
CA PRO A 112 25.22 -8.31 -4.41
C PRO A 112 25.41 -7.96 -2.93
N ASN A 113 26.66 -8.04 -2.46
CA ASN A 113 26.98 -7.99 -1.04
C ASN A 113 26.48 -6.72 -0.36
N LYS A 114 26.50 -5.58 -1.06
CA LYS A 114 26.06 -4.29 -0.55
C LYS A 114 24.57 -4.32 -0.20
N GLU A 115 23.75 -4.89 -1.07
CA GLU A 115 22.31 -5.01 -0.92
C GLU A 115 21.94 -6.02 0.16
N ARG A 116 22.64 -7.17 0.20
CA ARG A 116 22.45 -8.17 1.28
C ARG A 116 22.73 -7.58 2.66
N GLN A 117 23.86 -6.90 2.83
CA GLN A 117 24.22 -6.27 4.09
C GLN A 117 23.23 -5.16 4.48
N ALA A 118 22.74 -4.37 3.51
CA ALA A 118 21.73 -3.36 3.78
C ALA A 118 20.42 -3.99 4.27
N ALA A 119 19.98 -5.09 3.64
CA ALA A 119 18.77 -5.80 4.04
C ALA A 119 18.89 -6.44 5.44
N GLU A 120 19.97 -7.18 5.69
CA GLU A 120 20.23 -7.80 7.00
C GLU A 120 20.29 -6.75 8.11
N LYS A 121 20.97 -5.62 7.86
CA LYS A 121 21.06 -4.50 8.81
C LYS A 121 19.70 -3.88 9.07
N ALA A 122 18.87 -3.73 8.05
CA ALA A 122 17.53 -3.14 8.20
C ALA A 122 16.64 -4.02 9.07
N LEU A 123 16.58 -5.33 8.80
CA LEU A 123 15.79 -6.26 9.63
C LEU A 123 16.34 -6.38 11.05
N THR A 124 17.66 -6.42 11.23
CA THR A 124 18.30 -6.43 12.55
C THR A 124 17.95 -5.17 13.36
N ALA A 125 17.81 -4.03 12.69
CA ALA A 125 17.40 -2.78 13.35
C ALA A 125 15.91 -2.79 13.77
N LEU A 126 15.08 -3.62 13.15
CA LEU A 126 13.68 -3.82 13.53
C LEU A 126 13.54 -4.86 14.64
N ASP A 127 14.20 -6.01 14.50
CA ASP A 127 14.31 -7.05 15.53
C ASP A 127 15.63 -7.82 15.40
N GLY A 128 16.61 -7.48 16.24
CA GLY A 128 17.92 -8.14 16.25
C GLY A 128 17.94 -9.55 16.85
N LYS A 129 16.82 -10.04 17.39
CA LYS A 129 16.72 -11.41 17.92
C LYS A 129 16.17 -12.37 16.88
N LYS A 130 15.35 -11.88 15.95
CA LYS A 130 14.75 -12.69 14.89
C LYS A 130 15.81 -13.04 13.84
N LYS A 131 15.75 -14.27 13.35
CA LYS A 131 16.62 -14.78 12.29
C LYS A 131 15.77 -15.02 11.06
N PHE A 132 16.28 -14.62 9.90
CA PHE A 132 15.55 -14.70 8.64
C PHE A 132 16.21 -15.70 7.71
N LYS A 133 15.37 -16.47 7.03
CA LYS A 133 15.78 -17.33 5.93
C LYS A 133 15.08 -16.82 4.68
N PHE A 134 15.83 -16.16 3.81
CA PHE A 134 15.27 -15.62 2.58
C PHE A 134 15.07 -16.73 1.56
N THR A 135 13.85 -16.81 1.03
CA THR A 135 13.38 -17.85 0.11
C THR A 135 13.09 -17.25 -1.25
N ASP A 136 12.42 -16.10 -1.25
CA ASP A 136 11.89 -15.48 -2.46
C ASP A 136 12.62 -14.18 -2.70
N VAL A 137 13.40 -14.16 -3.78
CA VAL A 137 14.24 -13.04 -4.12
C VAL A 137 14.12 -12.78 -5.60
N TYR A 138 13.86 -11.53 -5.95
CA TYR A 138 13.87 -11.10 -7.33
C TYR A 138 14.48 -9.71 -7.43
N LYS A 139 14.93 -9.41 -8.64
CA LYS A 139 15.41 -8.09 -9.01
C LYS A 139 14.49 -7.54 -10.09
N ALA A 140 14.28 -6.24 -10.07
CA ALA A 140 13.45 -5.57 -11.05
C ALA A 140 14.08 -4.25 -11.50
N LYS A 141 13.58 -3.79 -12.64
CA LYS A 141 13.92 -2.50 -13.20
C LYS A 141 12.76 -1.94 -14.01
N GLY A 142 12.30 -0.75 -13.63
CA GLY A 142 11.41 0.06 -14.44
C GLY A 142 12.18 0.89 -15.48
N ALA A 143 11.50 1.31 -16.55
CA ALA A 143 12.08 2.10 -17.63
C ALA A 143 12.73 3.42 -17.15
N ALA A 144 12.09 4.11 -16.18
CA ALA A 144 12.60 5.33 -15.59
C ALA A 144 13.71 5.12 -14.54
N GLU A 145 13.97 3.87 -14.14
CA GLU A 145 14.90 3.55 -13.06
C GLU A 145 16.35 3.44 -13.54
N LYS A 146 17.25 4.12 -12.83
CA LYS A 146 18.68 4.09 -13.13
C LYS A 146 19.39 2.88 -12.50
N SER A 147 18.84 2.35 -11.42
CA SER A 147 19.39 1.23 -10.66
C SER A 147 18.41 0.08 -10.62
N ILE A 148 18.95 -1.13 -10.49
CA ILE A 148 18.17 -2.34 -10.22
C ILE A 148 17.69 -2.28 -8.77
N THR A 149 16.42 -2.60 -8.56
CA THR A 149 15.81 -2.77 -7.25
C THR A 149 15.73 -4.25 -6.91
N TYR A 150 16.09 -4.60 -5.68
CA TYR A 150 16.06 -5.96 -5.16
C TYR A 150 14.96 -6.09 -4.13
N TYR A 151 14.15 -7.12 -4.30
CA TYR A 151 13.07 -7.51 -3.41
C TYR A 151 13.49 -8.81 -2.74
N ILE A 152 13.61 -8.79 -1.42
CA ILE A 152 14.18 -9.87 -0.63
C ILE A 152 13.15 -10.25 0.42
N HIS A 153 12.60 -11.46 0.30
CA HIS A 153 11.52 -11.95 1.15
C HIS A 153 11.93 -13.21 1.91
N SER A 154 11.38 -13.35 3.11
CA SER A 154 11.24 -14.59 3.86
C SER A 154 9.77 -14.78 4.23
N ASP A 155 9.43 -15.92 4.82
CA ASP A 155 8.06 -16.23 5.26
C ASP A 155 7.37 -15.11 6.06
N ASP A 156 8.13 -14.32 6.80
CA ASP A 156 7.62 -13.28 7.71
C ASP A 156 8.41 -11.96 7.68
N ALA A 157 9.15 -11.70 6.59
CA ALA A 157 9.85 -10.43 6.43
C ALA A 157 10.09 -10.09 4.97
N SER A 158 10.21 -8.80 4.70
CA SER A 158 10.42 -8.29 3.35
C SER A 158 11.29 -7.05 3.38
N VAL A 159 12.19 -6.93 2.41
CA VAL A 159 13.07 -5.77 2.26
C VAL A 159 13.17 -5.39 0.78
N VAL A 160 13.05 -4.09 0.51
CA VAL A 160 13.30 -3.50 -0.80
C VAL A 160 14.56 -2.64 -0.74
N VAL A 161 15.56 -2.99 -1.55
CA VAL A 161 16.87 -2.33 -1.57
C VAL A 161 17.26 -1.95 -2.99
N SER A 162 17.73 -0.72 -3.18
CA SER A 162 18.30 -0.26 -4.46
C SER A 162 19.59 0.51 -4.19
N ASN A 163 20.69 0.11 -4.85
CA ASN A 163 22.01 0.71 -4.67
C ASN A 163 22.46 0.79 -3.18
N GLY A 164 22.13 -0.23 -2.40
CA GLY A 164 22.35 -0.31 -0.94
C GLY A 164 21.54 0.67 -0.07
N ALA A 165 20.62 1.43 -0.65
CA ALA A 165 19.62 2.19 0.09
C ALA A 165 18.36 1.34 0.29
N VAL A 166 17.87 1.27 1.52
CA VAL A 166 16.68 0.51 1.87
C VAL A 166 15.46 1.43 1.71
N ALA A 167 14.59 1.09 0.76
CA ALA A 167 13.34 1.82 0.54
C ALA A 167 12.26 1.36 1.53
N PHE A 168 12.29 0.08 1.88
CA PHE A 168 11.33 -0.55 2.78
C PHE A 168 11.95 -1.75 3.49
N ALA A 169 11.58 -1.95 4.76
CA ALA A 169 11.80 -3.17 5.51
C ALA A 169 10.57 -3.43 6.40
N GLY A 170 10.07 -4.67 6.37
CA GLY A 170 8.91 -5.13 7.13
C GLY A 170 9.19 -6.47 7.81
N ILE A 171 8.62 -6.67 9.00
CA ILE A 171 8.57 -7.98 9.67
C ILE A 171 7.14 -8.22 10.15
N ASP A 172 6.61 -9.39 9.84
CA ASP A 172 5.28 -9.85 10.23
C ASP A 172 5.30 -10.59 11.57
N TYR A 173 4.22 -10.39 12.33
CA TYR A 173 4.01 -10.99 13.65
C TYR A 173 2.53 -11.32 13.85
N PRO A 174 2.22 -12.37 14.62
CA PRO A 174 0.97 -12.39 15.37
C PRO A 174 0.88 -11.15 16.26
N ALA A 175 -0.24 -10.43 16.25
CA ALA A 175 -0.41 -9.19 17.02
C ALA A 175 -0.07 -9.37 18.51
N ALA A 176 -0.34 -10.54 19.08
CA ALA A 176 -0.02 -10.87 20.47
C ALA A 176 1.49 -10.83 20.80
N GLN A 177 2.36 -10.94 19.78
CA GLN A 177 3.82 -10.89 19.91
C GLN A 177 4.40 -9.50 19.62
N ALA A 178 3.59 -8.59 19.10
CA ALA A 178 3.99 -7.22 18.80
C ALA A 178 4.10 -6.35 20.07
N ASP A 179 4.41 -5.05 19.88
CA ASP A 179 4.44 -4.10 20.99
C ASP A 179 3.05 -3.98 21.65
N LYS A 180 2.97 -4.37 22.93
CA LYS A 180 1.71 -4.42 23.69
C LYS A 180 1.05 -3.05 23.84
N LYS A 181 1.82 -1.97 23.94
CA LYS A 181 1.26 -0.61 24.08
C LYS A 181 0.69 -0.15 22.75
N ALA A 182 1.41 -0.40 21.65
CA ALA A 182 0.94 -0.11 20.30
C ALA A 182 -0.33 -0.89 19.97
N LEU A 183 -0.39 -2.19 20.29
CA LEU A 183 -1.59 -3.01 20.07
C LEU A 183 -2.79 -2.50 20.87
N SER A 184 -2.61 -2.23 22.18
CA SER A 184 -3.70 -1.69 23.01
C SER A 184 -4.23 -0.37 22.44
N ARG A 185 -3.31 0.51 22.03
CA ARG A 185 -3.65 1.80 21.46
C ARG A 185 -4.38 1.68 20.12
N ALA A 186 -3.95 0.73 19.28
CA ALA A 186 -4.60 0.41 18.02
C ALA A 186 -6.02 -0.12 18.23
N GLN A 187 -6.21 -1.04 19.17
CA GLN A 187 -7.51 -1.63 19.46
C GLN A 187 -8.51 -0.59 20.02
N GLU A 188 -8.03 0.36 20.83
CA GLU A 188 -8.83 1.50 21.30
C GLU A 188 -9.25 2.42 20.14
N ALA A 189 -8.31 2.75 19.25
CA ALA A 189 -8.59 3.57 18.08
C ALA A 189 -9.62 2.91 17.16
N LEU A 190 -9.45 1.61 16.90
CA LEU A 190 -10.38 0.82 16.10
C LEU A 190 -11.76 0.79 16.74
N LYS A 191 -11.87 0.60 18.06
CA LYS A 191 -13.16 0.62 18.76
C LYS A 191 -13.92 1.93 18.55
N GLU A 192 -13.23 3.06 18.60
CA GLU A 192 -13.84 4.36 18.34
C GLU A 192 -14.25 4.53 16.88
N MET A 193 -13.43 4.04 15.95
CA MET A 193 -13.72 4.09 14.53
C MET A 193 -14.91 3.19 14.16
N SER A 194 -14.94 1.96 14.64
CA SER A 194 -16.06 1.03 14.44
C SER A 194 -17.36 1.57 15.03
N LYS A 195 -17.30 2.26 16.17
CA LYS A 195 -18.47 2.98 16.71
C LYS A 195 -18.96 4.08 15.76
N ALA A 196 -18.05 4.85 15.16
CA ALA A 196 -18.39 5.90 14.19
C ALA A 196 -18.98 5.30 12.90
N ALA A 197 -18.42 4.21 12.40
CA ALA A 197 -18.95 3.44 11.27
C ALA A 197 -20.25 2.69 11.62
N GLY A 198 -20.53 2.49 12.91
CA GLY A 198 -21.68 1.71 13.40
C GLY A 198 -21.58 0.22 13.07
N VAL A 199 -20.37 -0.32 13.20
CA VAL A 199 -20.05 -1.74 13.02
C VAL A 199 -19.38 -2.28 14.29
N SER A 200 -19.30 -3.59 14.41
CA SER A 200 -18.52 -4.24 15.47
C SER A 200 -17.03 -4.05 15.21
N ALA A 201 -16.26 -3.74 16.26
CA ALA A 201 -14.81 -3.67 16.15
C ALA A 201 -14.23 -5.09 16.04
N PRO A 202 -13.54 -5.45 14.95
CA PRO A 202 -12.86 -6.73 14.85
C PRO A 202 -11.65 -6.76 15.80
N LYS A 203 -11.16 -7.97 16.07
CA LYS A 203 -9.94 -8.16 16.86
C LYS A 203 -8.74 -8.05 15.94
N LEU A 204 -7.73 -7.27 16.35
CA LEU A 204 -6.47 -7.21 15.62
C LEU A 204 -5.65 -8.47 15.97
N THR A 205 -5.30 -9.25 14.97
CA THR A 205 -4.64 -10.56 15.10
C THR A 205 -3.26 -10.59 14.45
N GLU A 206 -2.99 -9.62 13.57
CA GLU A 206 -1.75 -9.52 12.80
C GLU A 206 -1.09 -8.17 13.05
N ALA A 207 0.23 -8.14 12.96
CA ALA A 207 1.01 -6.93 13.10
C ALA A 207 2.24 -6.94 12.19
N ILE A 208 2.53 -5.80 11.58
CA ILE A 208 3.71 -5.59 10.73
C ILE A 208 4.55 -4.48 11.35
N ARG A 209 5.82 -4.77 11.63
CA ARG A 209 6.80 -3.78 12.02
C ARG A 209 7.48 -3.24 10.77
N THR A 210 7.21 -1.98 10.45
CA THR A 210 7.62 -1.40 9.17
C THR A 210 8.54 -0.20 9.35
N LYS A 211 9.58 -0.13 8.52
CA LYS A 211 10.40 1.05 8.30
C LYS A 211 10.57 1.32 6.82
N ALA A 212 10.09 2.48 6.38
CA ALA A 212 10.30 3.05 5.06
C ALA A 212 11.01 4.41 5.18
N VAL A 213 11.21 5.10 4.06
CA VAL A 213 11.89 6.40 4.02
C VAL A 213 11.24 7.43 4.95
N ASP A 214 9.91 7.43 5.03
CA ASP A 214 9.11 8.42 5.77
C ASP A 214 8.24 7.81 6.87
N ALA A 215 8.29 6.49 7.06
CA ALA A 215 7.48 5.76 8.03
C ALA A 215 8.33 4.88 8.94
N ASP A 216 8.03 4.95 10.25
CA ASP A 216 8.57 4.05 11.26
C ASP A 216 7.42 3.65 12.18
N VAL A 217 6.73 2.56 11.82
CA VAL A 217 5.40 2.24 12.34
C VAL A 217 5.22 0.77 12.71
N TRP A 218 4.20 0.54 13.52
CA TRP A 218 3.47 -0.72 13.61
C TRP A 218 2.18 -0.58 12.80
N MET A 219 1.88 -1.55 11.94
CA MET A 219 0.57 -1.73 11.35
C MET A 219 -0.10 -2.92 12.03
N PHE A 220 -1.38 -2.83 12.35
CA PHE A 220 -2.15 -3.93 12.91
C PHE A 220 -3.38 -4.18 12.05
N ASN A 221 -3.63 -5.45 11.74
CA ASN A 221 -4.78 -5.86 10.94
C ASN A 221 -5.57 -6.96 11.66
N ASP A 222 -6.85 -7.11 11.31
CA ASP A 222 -7.58 -8.33 11.58
C ASP A 222 -7.30 -9.38 10.50
N SER A 223 -7.60 -10.64 10.78
CA SER A 223 -7.36 -11.77 9.88
C SER A 223 -8.11 -11.69 8.56
N ASP A 224 -9.22 -10.96 8.53
CA ASP A 224 -10.10 -10.88 7.35
C ASP A 224 -9.77 -9.65 6.48
N GLY A 225 -8.76 -8.85 6.84
CA GLY A 225 -8.42 -7.61 6.15
C GLY A 225 -9.50 -6.52 6.22
N LYS A 226 -10.44 -6.63 7.17
CA LYS A 226 -11.57 -5.70 7.34
C LYS A 226 -11.21 -4.48 8.16
N ALA A 227 -10.07 -4.47 8.84
CA ALA A 227 -9.60 -3.36 9.65
C ALA A 227 -8.09 -3.24 9.62
N SER A 228 -7.62 -2.00 9.61
CA SER A 228 -6.20 -1.69 9.72
C SER A 228 -5.99 -0.48 10.63
N VAL A 229 -4.93 -0.51 11.43
CA VAL A 229 -4.51 0.61 12.28
C VAL A 229 -3.01 0.79 12.21
N VAL A 230 -2.56 2.00 11.92
CA VAL A 230 -1.13 2.35 11.87
C VAL A 230 -0.77 3.20 13.09
N VAL A 231 0.29 2.80 13.79
CA VAL A 231 0.80 3.41 15.01
C VAL A 231 2.28 3.75 14.86
N GLY A 232 2.66 5.00 15.13
CA GLY A 232 4.08 5.41 15.13
C GLY A 232 4.85 4.70 16.23
N THR A 233 5.99 4.08 15.91
CA THR A 233 6.74 3.27 16.89
C THR A 233 7.37 4.09 17.99
N LYS A 234 7.81 5.31 17.68
CA LYS A 234 8.43 6.24 18.65
C LYS A 234 7.39 7.05 19.41
N THR A 235 6.34 7.49 18.72
CA THR A 235 5.37 8.46 19.25
C THR A 235 4.16 7.80 19.89
N GLY A 236 3.84 6.56 19.54
CA GLY A 236 2.59 5.89 19.91
C GLY A 236 1.34 6.54 19.33
N LYS A 237 1.49 7.52 18.42
CA LYS A 237 0.37 8.21 17.77
C LYS A 237 -0.26 7.31 16.71
N ILE A 238 -1.58 7.37 16.61
CA ILE A 238 -2.31 6.76 15.49
C ILE A 238 -2.10 7.63 14.26
N TRP A 239 -1.74 7.01 13.14
CA TRP A 239 -1.58 7.67 11.84
C TRP A 239 -2.74 7.37 10.90
N SER A 240 -3.29 6.17 10.97
CA SER A 240 -4.50 5.80 10.26
C SER A 240 -5.29 4.74 11.02
N VAL A 241 -6.59 4.73 10.76
CA VAL A 241 -7.53 3.70 11.21
C VAL A 241 -8.57 3.49 10.11
N SER A 242 -8.83 2.24 9.76
CA SER A 242 -9.87 1.86 8.81
C SER A 242 -10.66 0.67 9.34
N VAL A 243 -11.94 0.61 8.96
CA VAL A 243 -12.82 -0.52 9.17
C VAL A 243 -13.83 -0.60 8.03
N LEU A 244 -14.02 -1.78 7.47
CA LEU A 244 -15.04 -2.03 6.45
C LEU A 244 -16.43 -2.11 7.09
N ASP A 245 -17.43 -1.58 6.39
CA ASP A 245 -18.84 -1.72 6.79
C ASP A 245 -19.63 -2.72 5.96
N ASN A 246 -18.94 -3.49 5.10
CA ASN A 246 -19.47 -4.54 4.23
C ASN A 246 -20.66 -4.09 3.36
N LYS A 247 -20.77 -2.78 3.10
CA LYS A 247 -21.79 -2.24 2.22
C LYS A 247 -21.24 -2.07 0.81
N PRO A 248 -22.04 -2.37 -0.22
CA PRO A 248 -21.66 -2.03 -1.60
C PRO A 248 -21.34 -0.55 -1.73
N ILE A 249 -20.31 -0.24 -2.50
CA ILE A 249 -19.95 1.13 -2.85
C ILE A 249 -21.02 1.67 -3.81
N ASP A 250 -21.67 2.78 -3.45
CA ASP A 250 -22.63 3.50 -4.28
C ASP A 250 -22.14 4.94 -4.46
N TYR A 251 -21.36 5.16 -5.52
CA TYR A 251 -20.74 6.44 -5.81
C TYR A 251 -21.77 7.56 -6.03
N ASP A 252 -22.89 7.25 -6.67
CA ASP A 252 -23.99 8.18 -6.90
C ASP A 252 -24.62 8.64 -5.58
N GLN A 253 -24.86 7.70 -4.67
CA GLN A 253 -25.39 8.02 -3.35
C GLN A 253 -24.38 8.84 -2.55
N MET A 254 -23.11 8.45 -2.55
CA MET A 254 -22.03 9.20 -1.89
C MET A 254 -21.93 10.63 -2.40
N GLU A 255 -21.96 10.83 -3.72
CA GLU A 255 -21.90 12.15 -4.33
C GLU A 255 -23.13 13.00 -3.95
N LYS A 256 -24.33 12.40 -4.00
CA LYS A 256 -25.57 13.06 -3.57
C LYS A 256 -25.50 13.49 -2.10
N MET A 257 -24.94 12.66 -1.21
CA MET A 257 -24.73 13.00 0.19
C MET A 257 -23.71 14.13 0.35
N ALA A 258 -22.55 14.00 -0.29
CA ALA A 258 -21.48 14.99 -0.23
C ALA A 258 -21.92 16.37 -0.72
N LYS A 259 -22.72 16.45 -1.79
CA LYS A 259 -23.31 17.71 -2.29
C LYS A 259 -24.31 18.32 -1.31
N LYS A 260 -25.14 17.50 -0.65
CA LYS A 260 -26.17 17.98 0.29
C LYS A 260 -25.60 18.47 1.62
N MET A 261 -24.40 18.03 2.00
CA MET A 261 -23.75 18.45 3.24
C MET A 261 -22.96 19.76 3.06
N SER A 262 -23.24 20.75 3.92
CA SER A 262 -22.39 21.93 4.03
C SER A 262 -21.00 21.54 4.57
N ASN A 263 -20.02 22.40 4.34
CA ASN A 263 -18.66 22.18 4.82
C ASN A 263 -18.58 22.10 6.35
N GLU A 264 -19.38 22.92 7.05
CA GLU A 264 -19.51 22.89 8.50
C GLU A 264 -20.05 21.54 8.99
N LYS A 265 -21.05 20.98 8.28
CA LYS A 265 -21.59 19.65 8.61
C LYS A 265 -20.57 18.54 8.37
N LYS A 266 -19.78 18.60 7.30
CA LYS A 266 -18.70 17.63 7.01
C LYS A 266 -17.63 17.64 8.10
N ILE A 267 -17.22 18.82 8.55
CA ILE A 267 -16.26 18.97 9.65
C ILE A 267 -16.87 18.48 10.96
N ALA A 268 -18.11 18.88 11.28
CA ALA A 268 -18.78 18.48 12.51
C ALA A 268 -19.00 16.97 12.61
N ALA A 269 -19.24 16.28 11.49
CA ALA A 269 -19.45 14.84 11.45
C ALA A 269 -18.20 14.04 11.86
N ILE A 270 -17.01 14.48 11.44
CA ILE A 270 -15.76 13.76 11.71
C ILE A 270 -15.01 14.29 12.95
N SER A 271 -15.28 15.52 13.38
CA SER A 271 -14.58 16.17 14.51
C SER A 271 -14.53 15.34 15.81
N PRO A 272 -15.62 14.70 16.27
CA PRO A 272 -15.57 13.92 17.51
C PRO A 272 -14.62 12.72 17.43
N VAL A 273 -14.65 11.98 16.32
CA VAL A 273 -13.79 10.81 16.13
C VAL A 273 -12.33 11.24 15.91
N VAL A 274 -12.10 12.32 15.17
CA VAL A 274 -10.75 12.89 15.00
C VAL A 274 -10.14 13.30 16.34
N LYS A 275 -10.90 14.03 17.17
CA LYS A 275 -10.44 14.45 18.49
C LYS A 275 -10.14 13.26 19.40
N LYS A 276 -10.96 12.22 19.35
CA LYS A 276 -10.81 11.05 20.23
C LYS A 276 -9.67 10.13 19.81
N ILE A 277 -9.48 9.90 18.51
CA ILE A 277 -8.45 9.00 18.00
C ILE A 277 -7.11 9.72 17.88
N PHE A 278 -7.09 10.96 17.38
CA PHE A 278 -5.86 11.67 17.03
C PHE A 278 -5.53 12.84 17.96
N GLY A 279 -6.45 13.23 18.85
CA GLY A 279 -6.25 14.38 19.74
C GLY A 279 -6.30 15.74 19.01
N ILE A 280 -6.79 15.78 17.77
CA ILE A 280 -6.79 16.98 16.95
C ILE A 280 -8.11 17.74 17.10
N ASP A 281 -8.03 19.04 17.40
CA ASP A 281 -9.16 19.95 17.31
C ASP A 281 -9.30 20.49 15.88
N MET A 282 -10.42 20.17 15.24
CA MET A 282 -10.71 20.57 13.87
C MET A 282 -11.21 22.02 13.73
N LYS A 283 -11.22 22.81 14.81
CA LYS A 283 -11.58 24.23 14.73
C LYS A 283 -10.67 24.98 13.76
N GLY A 284 -11.28 25.60 12.74
CA GLY A 284 -10.58 26.37 11.71
C GLY A 284 -9.95 25.52 10.61
N TYR A 285 -10.26 24.22 10.54
CA TYR A 285 -10.01 23.43 9.34
C TYR A 285 -10.99 23.81 8.23
N SER A 286 -10.52 23.73 6.98
CA SER A 286 -11.36 23.70 5.78
C SER A 286 -11.59 22.25 5.34
N VAL A 287 -12.53 22.04 4.42
CA VAL A 287 -12.77 20.73 3.80
C VAL A 287 -12.84 20.86 2.28
N SER A 288 -12.17 19.96 1.58
CA SER A 288 -12.19 19.76 0.12
C SER A 288 -12.66 18.33 -0.19
N TRP A 289 -13.35 18.17 -1.33
CA TRP A 289 -13.76 16.88 -1.88
C TRP A 289 -14.01 17.03 -3.39
N SER A 290 -13.97 15.92 -4.14
CA SER A 290 -14.22 15.91 -5.59
C SER A 290 -15.41 15.01 -5.94
N PRO A 291 -16.28 15.40 -6.89
CA PRO A 291 -17.25 14.49 -7.50
C PRO A 291 -16.64 13.21 -8.08
N ASP A 292 -15.38 13.27 -8.54
CA ASP A 292 -14.65 12.11 -9.08
C ASP A 292 -14.29 11.09 -7.98
N TYR A 293 -14.23 11.53 -6.72
CA TYR A 293 -13.93 10.71 -5.55
C TYR A 293 -14.87 11.09 -4.39
N PRO A 294 -16.18 10.85 -4.53
CA PRO A 294 -17.19 11.43 -3.65
C PRO A 294 -17.16 10.86 -2.23
N MET A 295 -16.43 9.76 -2.03
CA MET A 295 -16.19 9.15 -0.72
C MET A 295 -15.07 9.82 0.08
N MET A 296 -14.18 10.58 -0.56
CA MET A 296 -12.96 11.11 0.07
C MET A 296 -13.09 12.59 0.41
N PHE A 297 -12.78 12.92 1.67
CA PHE A 297 -12.70 14.28 2.17
C PHE A 297 -11.31 14.58 2.67
N GLU A 298 -10.78 15.72 2.26
CA GLU A 298 -9.52 16.26 2.77
C GLU A 298 -9.84 17.45 3.66
N TYR A 299 -9.24 17.48 4.85
CA TYR A 299 -9.36 18.57 5.80
C TYR A 299 -7.99 19.18 6.04
N THR A 300 -7.88 20.50 5.84
CA THR A 300 -6.59 21.20 5.98
C THR A 300 -6.68 22.43 6.86
N LYS A 301 -5.56 22.75 7.51
CA LYS A 301 -5.36 23.99 8.25
C LYS A 301 -3.88 24.36 8.19
N LYS A 302 -3.57 25.62 7.87
CA LYS A 302 -2.18 26.07 7.71
C LYS A 302 -1.36 25.75 8.97
N GLY A 303 -0.23 25.08 8.79
CA GLY A 303 0.68 24.70 9.88
C GLY A 303 0.22 23.55 10.76
N GLN A 304 -0.85 22.85 10.38
CA GLN A 304 -1.36 21.66 11.07
C GLN A 304 -1.35 20.44 10.12
N PRO A 305 -1.41 19.21 10.64
CA PRO A 305 -1.54 18.01 9.81
C PRO A 305 -2.80 18.05 8.95
N SER A 306 -2.70 17.55 7.72
CA SER A 306 -3.86 17.25 6.87
C SER A 306 -4.53 15.97 7.37
N ILE A 307 -5.86 15.92 7.23
CA ILE A 307 -6.67 14.77 7.63
C ILE A 307 -7.42 14.31 6.40
N TYR A 308 -7.41 13.01 6.12
CA TYR A 308 -8.20 12.40 5.07
C TYR A 308 -9.25 11.49 5.70
N GLY A 309 -10.50 11.62 5.26
CA GLY A 309 -11.60 10.78 5.73
C GLY A 309 -12.31 10.11 4.56
N ILE A 310 -12.64 8.83 4.70
CA ILE A 310 -13.48 8.09 3.76
C ILE A 310 -14.83 7.84 4.41
N ILE A 311 -15.91 8.10 3.67
CA ILE A 311 -17.27 7.70 4.03
C ILE A 311 -17.74 6.48 3.25
N SER A 312 -18.61 5.67 3.85
CA SER A 312 -19.35 4.64 3.12
C SER A 312 -20.61 5.19 2.46
N SER A 313 -21.30 4.33 1.70
CA SER A 313 -22.61 4.62 1.08
C SER A 313 -23.68 4.98 2.11
N SER A 314 -23.46 4.64 3.40
CA SER A 314 -24.34 5.04 4.50
C SER A 314 -24.05 6.44 5.06
N GLY A 315 -23.04 7.13 4.54
CA GLY A 315 -22.63 8.47 4.98
C GLY A 315 -21.83 8.49 6.28
N LYS A 316 -21.35 7.33 6.74
CA LYS A 316 -20.52 7.20 7.94
C LYS A 316 -19.06 7.07 7.58
N PHE A 317 -18.18 7.61 8.42
CA PHE A 317 -16.75 7.46 8.20
C PHE A 317 -16.29 6.03 8.48
N THR A 318 -15.56 5.45 7.54
CA THR A 318 -14.99 4.08 7.60
C THR A 318 -13.47 4.08 7.59
N ALA A 319 -12.81 5.16 7.13
CA ALA A 319 -11.38 5.34 7.31
C ALA A 319 -11.02 6.79 7.64
N ILE A 320 -9.97 6.98 8.45
CA ILE A 320 -9.35 8.27 8.71
C ILE A 320 -7.83 8.11 8.72
N SER A 321 -7.11 8.97 8.02
CA SER A 321 -5.65 9.05 8.06
C SER A 321 -5.16 10.47 8.25
N ILE A 322 -3.96 10.58 8.83
CA ILE A 322 -3.28 11.84 9.09
C ILE A 322 -2.03 11.91 8.24
N GLN A 323 -1.91 12.98 7.45
CA GLN A 323 -0.66 13.34 6.81
C GLN A 323 0.00 14.48 7.61
N PRO A 324 1.06 14.19 8.37
CA PRO A 324 1.80 15.22 9.09
C PRO A 324 2.50 16.15 8.09
N ALA A 325 2.60 17.43 8.45
CA ALA A 325 3.29 18.43 7.64
C ALA A 325 4.80 18.16 7.44
N LYS A 326 5.38 17.18 8.16
CA LYS A 326 6.81 16.81 8.15
C LYS A 326 7.08 15.30 8.02
N GLY A 327 6.12 14.48 7.55
CA GLY A 327 6.30 13.02 7.45
C GLY A 327 6.02 12.27 8.76
N ILE A 328 5.82 10.95 8.68
CA ILE A 328 5.23 10.09 9.74
C ILE A 328 6.26 9.72 10.83
N ALA A 329 7.55 9.91 10.57
CA ALA A 329 8.66 9.49 11.43
C ALA A 329 9.01 10.45 12.60
N GLU A 330 8.32 11.60 12.75
CA GLU A 330 8.52 12.61 13.82
C GLU A 330 7.41 12.62 14.89
#